data_AF-A0AAV3BN17-F1
#
_entry.id   AF-A0AAV3BN17-F1
#
_cell.length_a   1.000
_cell.length_b   1.000
_cell.length_c   1.000
_cell.angle_alpha   90.00
_cell.angle_beta   90.00
_cell.angle_gamma   90.00
#
_symmetry.space_group_name_H-M   'P 1'
#
loop_
_entity.id
_entity.type
_entity.pdbx_description
1 polymer ?
#
loop_
_entity_poly.entity_id
_entity_poly.type
_entity_poly.pdbx_seq_one_letter_code
_entity_poly.pdbx_strand_id
1 'polypeptide(L)'
;MTLKRLLNKKLRKLDISSRELSELKLELLDTAEEMKKDFLNEGFSEKEANEKVINTLQIDELINSTKESYLKANLINTRILSSLFLGIYTIFILICISNTTNGGGYLSKGAYLPFKFLYNLFNSNKPLLDNVFVLDQLFILLLFIPFGILIPIVINKYNSLKPSLIIFLLFNVIISLLHFYSFNFDLTIFRIISSILGFYIIKILKIKRKNEA
;
A
#
# COMPACT_ATOMS: atom_id res chain seq x y z
N MET A 1 33.76 -27.29 11.19
CA MET A 1 33.11 -25.95 11.32
C MET A 1 31.85 -26.13 12.15
N THR A 2 31.57 -25.32 13.18
CA THR A 2 30.36 -25.54 14.00
C THR A 2 29.10 -25.01 13.30
N LEU A 3 28.01 -25.78 13.34
CA LEU A 3 26.71 -25.44 12.73
C LEU A 3 26.26 -24.01 13.08
N LYS A 4 26.36 -23.61 14.35
CA LYS A 4 26.03 -22.27 14.84
C LYS A 4 26.82 -21.16 14.15
N ARG A 5 28.09 -21.42 13.81
CA ARG A 5 28.97 -20.47 13.11
C ARG A 5 28.62 -20.38 11.62
N LEU A 6 28.18 -21.51 11.02
CA LEU A 6 27.70 -21.56 9.63
C LEU A 6 26.35 -20.83 9.48
N LEU A 7 25.39 -21.09 10.37
CA LEU A 7 24.11 -20.38 10.45
C LEU A 7 24.32 -18.87 10.61
N ASN A 8 25.12 -18.43 11.58
CA ASN A 8 25.41 -17.01 11.76
C ASN A 8 26.02 -16.36 10.51
N LYS A 9 26.88 -17.08 9.76
CA LYS A 9 27.50 -16.55 8.54
C LYS A 9 26.50 -16.44 7.39
N LYS A 10 25.59 -17.41 7.23
CA LYS A 10 24.55 -17.39 6.18
C LYS A 10 23.44 -16.39 6.51
N LEU A 11 22.94 -16.36 7.75
CA LEU A 11 21.87 -15.47 8.18
C LEU A 11 22.26 -13.99 8.16
N ARG A 12 23.52 -13.64 8.45
CA ARG A 12 24.02 -12.26 8.35
C ARG A 12 23.98 -11.66 6.95
N LYS A 13 23.88 -12.48 5.91
CA LYS A 13 23.78 -12.02 4.51
C LYS A 13 22.34 -11.70 4.11
N LEU A 14 21.36 -11.95 4.98
CA LEU A 14 19.95 -11.71 4.71
C LEU A 14 19.58 -10.28 5.10
N ASP A 15 18.91 -9.58 4.18
CA ASP A 15 18.32 -8.26 4.42
C ASP A 15 16.92 -8.43 5.04
N ILE A 16 16.89 -8.74 6.34
CA ILE A 16 15.68 -8.94 7.16
C ILE A 16 15.86 -8.28 8.53
N SER A 17 14.77 -8.01 9.25
CA SER A 17 14.86 -7.35 10.55
C SER A 17 15.57 -8.20 11.60
N SER A 18 16.14 -7.56 12.62
CA SER A 18 16.88 -8.24 13.70
C SER A 18 16.04 -9.26 14.47
N ARG A 19 14.75 -8.98 14.66
CA ARG A 19 13.80 -9.89 15.30
C ARG A 19 13.54 -11.12 14.43
N GLU A 20 13.26 -10.92 13.15
CA GLU A 20 13.01 -12.02 12.19
C GLU A 20 14.24 -12.92 12.04
N LEU A 21 15.44 -12.32 12.00
CA LEU A 21 16.70 -13.06 11.97
C LEU A 21 16.87 -13.94 13.22
N SER A 22 16.40 -13.48 14.38
CA SER A 22 16.47 -14.24 15.63
C SER A 22 15.49 -15.41 15.68
N GLU A 23 14.27 -15.24 15.17
CA GLU A 23 13.25 -16.29 15.07
C GLU A 23 13.68 -17.38 14.09
N LEU A 24 14.12 -17.00 12.88
CA LEU A 24 14.66 -17.93 11.88
C LEU A 24 15.87 -18.72 12.39
N LYS A 25 16.72 -18.07 13.19
CA LYS A 25 17.87 -18.73 13.80
C LYS A 25 17.47 -19.78 14.82
N LEU A 26 16.44 -19.53 15.62
CA LEU A 26 15.92 -20.48 16.60
C LEU A 26 15.33 -21.70 15.88
N GLU A 27 14.46 -21.47 14.90
CA GLU A 27 13.83 -22.54 14.12
C GLU A 27 14.90 -23.46 13.48
N LEU A 28 15.89 -22.88 12.81
CA LEU A 28 16.97 -23.64 12.17
C LEU A 28 17.87 -24.40 13.17
N LEU A 29 18.01 -23.89 14.40
CA LEU A 29 18.75 -24.59 15.45
C LEU A 29 17.95 -25.77 16.00
N ASP A 30 16.65 -25.58 16.24
CA ASP A 30 15.76 -26.63 16.74
C ASP A 30 15.70 -27.79 15.74
N THR A 31 15.50 -27.51 14.44
CA THR A 31 15.47 -28.55 13.40
C THR A 31 16.81 -29.29 13.31
N ALA A 32 17.93 -28.57 13.43
CA ALA A 32 19.24 -29.18 13.37
C ALA A 32 19.56 -30.07 14.58
N GLU A 33 19.03 -29.70 15.75
CA GLU A 33 19.18 -30.46 16.98
C GLU A 33 18.33 -31.73 16.96
N GLU A 34 17.15 -31.67 16.34
CA GLU A 34 16.31 -32.85 16.07
C GLU A 34 17.02 -33.83 15.12
N MET A 35 17.50 -33.37 13.95
CA MET A 35 18.29 -34.21 13.04
C MET A 35 19.54 -34.80 13.70
N LYS A 36 20.22 -34.03 14.56
CA LYS A 36 21.38 -34.53 15.31
C LYS A 36 21.00 -35.71 16.19
N LYS A 37 19.85 -35.65 16.88
CA LYS A 37 19.37 -36.75 17.72
C LYS A 37 19.09 -38.00 16.89
N ASP A 38 18.49 -37.85 15.71
CA ASP A 38 18.23 -38.97 14.82
C ASP A 38 19.52 -39.68 14.40
N PHE A 39 20.55 -38.93 13.98
CA PHE A 39 21.85 -39.52 13.65
C PHE A 39 22.57 -40.15 14.86
N LEU A 40 22.44 -39.58 16.06
CA LEU A 40 22.97 -40.22 17.26
C LEU A 40 22.25 -41.55 17.55
N ASN A 41 20.94 -41.61 17.36
CA ASN A 41 20.14 -42.83 17.53
C ASN A 41 20.47 -43.90 16.47
N GLU A 42 20.88 -43.49 15.28
CA GLU A 42 21.41 -44.38 14.22
C GLU A 42 22.83 -44.92 14.52
N GLY A 43 23.45 -44.52 15.63
CA GLY A 43 24.76 -45.01 16.08
C GLY A 43 25.95 -44.19 15.58
N PHE A 44 25.73 -43.01 14.98
CA PHE A 44 26.82 -42.12 14.60
C PHE A 44 27.48 -41.48 15.82
N SER A 45 28.79 -41.26 15.76
CA SER A 45 29.48 -40.47 16.77
C SER A 45 29.04 -39.01 16.74
N GLU A 46 29.21 -38.28 17.84
CA GLU A 46 28.78 -36.87 17.91
C GLU A 46 29.45 -35.98 16.84
N LYS A 47 30.68 -36.31 16.42
CA LYS A 47 31.36 -35.60 15.33
C LYS A 47 30.71 -35.89 13.98
N GLU A 48 30.41 -37.16 13.70
CA GLU A 48 29.79 -37.59 12.43
C GLU A 48 28.35 -37.10 12.32
N ALA A 49 27.58 -37.14 13.41
CA ALA A 49 26.22 -36.60 13.46
C ALA A 49 26.23 -35.10 13.11
N ASN A 50 27.14 -34.32 13.68
CA ASN A 50 27.26 -32.89 13.36
C ASN A 50 27.63 -32.62 11.90
N GLU A 51 28.54 -33.42 11.32
CA GLU A 51 28.89 -33.29 9.90
C GLU A 51 27.74 -33.69 8.98
N LYS A 52 27.03 -34.77 9.31
CA LYS A 52 25.83 -35.19 8.59
C LYS A 52 24.76 -34.12 8.62
N VAL A 53 24.45 -33.54 9.79
CA VAL A 53 23.51 -32.42 9.91
C VAL A 53 23.94 -31.28 9.00
N ILE A 54 25.19 -30.83 9.05
CA ILE A 54 25.66 -29.70 8.21
C ILE A 54 25.47 -29.98 6.70
N ASN A 55 25.66 -31.23 6.27
CA ASN A 55 25.56 -31.63 4.86
C ASN A 55 24.13 -31.93 4.41
N THR A 56 23.25 -32.37 5.31
CA THR A 56 21.85 -32.71 5.01
C THR A 56 20.90 -31.54 5.22
N LEU A 57 21.20 -30.62 6.13
CA LEU A 57 20.39 -29.43 6.36
C LEU A 57 20.47 -28.57 5.10
N GLN A 58 19.39 -28.58 4.31
CA GLN A 58 19.21 -27.74 3.12
C GLN A 58 18.96 -26.29 3.56
N ILE A 59 19.95 -25.69 4.23
CA ILE A 59 19.87 -24.38 4.88
C ILE A 59 19.39 -23.31 3.90
N ASP A 60 19.84 -23.37 2.64
CA ASP A 60 19.46 -22.38 1.63
C ASP A 60 17.98 -22.52 1.22
N GLU A 61 17.46 -23.76 1.19
CA GLU A 61 16.06 -24.06 0.84
C GLU A 61 15.12 -23.65 1.98
N LEU A 62 15.50 -23.93 3.23
CA LEU A 62 14.79 -23.48 4.43
C LEU A 62 14.80 -21.96 4.56
N ILE A 63 15.95 -21.30 4.35
CA ILE A 63 16.02 -19.83 4.34
C ILE A 63 15.08 -19.24 3.29
N ASN A 64 15.06 -19.81 2.09
CA ASN A 64 14.20 -19.33 1.01
C ASN A 64 12.71 -19.55 1.30
N SER A 65 12.32 -20.72 1.79
CA SER A 65 10.92 -21.03 2.12
C SER A 65 10.39 -20.15 3.25
N THR A 66 11.20 -19.94 4.29
CA THR A 66 10.85 -19.06 5.40
C THR A 66 10.77 -17.60 4.94
N LYS A 67 11.74 -17.13 4.13
CA LYS A 67 11.69 -15.79 3.54
C LYS A 67 10.44 -15.58 2.69
N GLU A 68 10.05 -16.56 1.87
CA GLU A 68 8.81 -16.50 1.08
C GLU A 68 7.56 -16.44 1.95
N SER A 69 7.51 -17.24 3.01
CA SER A 69 6.40 -17.25 3.98
C SER A 69 6.24 -15.90 4.67
N TYR A 70 7.34 -15.33 5.16
CA TYR A 70 7.35 -14.01 5.79
C TYR A 70 6.97 -12.89 4.81
N LEU A 71 7.49 -12.92 3.58
CA LEU A 71 7.11 -11.95 2.55
C LEU A 71 5.60 -12.03 2.23
N LYS A 72 5.04 -13.25 2.13
CA LYS A 72 3.60 -13.44 1.95
C LYS A 72 2.80 -12.92 3.14
N ALA A 73 3.22 -13.21 4.37
CA ALA A 73 2.56 -12.75 5.60
C ALA A 73 2.58 -11.21 5.71
N ASN A 74 3.72 -10.57 5.44
CA ASN A 74 3.85 -9.11 5.46
C ASN A 74 3.02 -8.44 4.34
N LEU A 75 2.93 -9.04 3.16
CA LEU A 75 2.03 -8.56 2.10
C LEU A 75 0.55 -8.66 2.50
N ILE A 76 0.15 -9.69 3.24
CA ILE A 76 -1.22 -9.85 3.74
C ILE A 76 -1.52 -8.81 4.84
N ASN A 77 -0.61 -8.63 5.81
CA ASN A 77 -0.77 -7.67 6.90
C ASN A 77 -0.82 -6.22 6.40
N THR A 78 0.05 -5.86 5.46
CA THR A 78 0.02 -4.52 4.82
C THR A 78 -1.26 -4.29 4.05
N ARG A 79 -1.84 -5.32 3.43
CA ARG A 79 -3.13 -5.23 2.73
C ARG A 79 -4.30 -5.03 3.70
N ILE A 80 -4.36 -5.78 4.80
CA ILE A 80 -5.41 -5.62 5.83
C ILE A 80 -5.35 -4.21 6.43
N LEU A 81 -4.16 -3.77 6.84
CA LEU A 81 -3.96 -2.45 7.42
C LEU A 81 -4.32 -1.34 6.43
N SER A 82 -3.85 -1.42 5.18
CA SER A 82 -4.18 -0.44 4.14
C SER A 82 -5.68 -0.39 3.81
N SER A 83 -6.38 -1.53 3.90
CA SER A 83 -7.83 -1.60 3.68
C SER A 83 -8.61 -0.93 4.81
N LEU A 84 -8.19 -1.13 6.06
CA LEU A 84 -8.79 -0.48 7.23
C LEU A 84 -8.55 1.04 7.20
N PHE A 85 -7.33 1.47 6.89
CA PHE A 85 -7.02 2.89 6.67
C PHE A 85 -7.83 3.48 5.52
N LEU A 86 -7.98 2.77 4.40
CA LEU A 86 -8.80 3.22 3.27
C LEU A 86 -10.26 3.39 3.69
N GLY A 87 -10.81 2.47 4.47
CA GLY A 87 -12.18 2.57 4.98
C GLY A 87 -12.40 3.82 5.84
N ILE A 88 -11.54 4.03 6.84
CA ILE A 88 -11.58 5.22 7.71
C ILE A 88 -11.41 6.50 6.87
N TYR A 89 -10.46 6.50 5.94
CA TYR A 89 -10.18 7.64 5.08
C TYR A 89 -11.35 7.96 4.14
N THR A 90 -12.03 6.93 3.64
CA THR A 90 -13.23 7.08 2.81
C THR A 90 -14.35 7.76 3.59
N ILE A 91 -14.59 7.34 4.83
CA ILE A 91 -15.58 7.98 5.71
C ILE A 91 -15.21 9.45 5.96
N PHE A 92 -13.92 9.73 6.20
CA PHE A 92 -13.42 11.10 6.37
C PHE A 92 -13.67 11.97 5.13
N ILE A 93 -13.37 11.48 3.93
CA ILE A 93 -13.65 12.20 2.67
C ILE A 93 -15.16 12.50 2.55
N LEU A 94 -16.01 11.52 2.85
CA LEU A 94 -17.46 11.71 2.79
C LEU A 94 -17.92 12.82 3.75
N ILE A 95 -17.42 12.82 4.99
CA ILE A 95 -17.72 13.88 5.97
C ILE A 95 -17.25 15.25 5.46
N CYS A 96 -16.05 15.35 4.88
CA CYS A 96 -15.54 16.59 4.32
C CYS A 96 -16.41 17.10 3.17
N ILE A 97 -16.86 16.21 2.27
CA ILE A 97 -17.74 16.57 1.16
C ILE A 97 -19.12 17.02 1.66
N SER A 98 -19.68 16.32 2.65
CA SER A 98 -20.99 16.69 3.22
C SER A 98 -20.97 18.02 3.95
N ASN A 99 -19.83 18.41 4.53
CA ASN A 99 -19.66 19.68 5.25
C ASN A 99 -19.11 20.82 4.39
N THR A 100 -18.99 20.66 3.07
CA THR A 100 -18.62 21.79 2.22
C THR A 100 -19.62 22.92 2.36
N THR A 101 -19.12 24.15 2.28
CA THR A 101 -19.99 25.34 2.31
C THR A 101 -21.14 25.23 1.30
N ASN A 102 -22.37 25.24 1.82
CA ASN A 102 -23.59 25.30 1.02
C ASN A 102 -23.61 26.64 0.27
N GLY A 103 -23.15 26.66 -0.97
CA GLY A 103 -23.19 27.90 -1.74
C GLY A 103 -22.08 28.06 -2.75
N GLY A 104 -21.98 27.15 -3.71
CA GLY A 104 -21.26 27.46 -4.93
C GLY A 104 -21.88 28.62 -5.73
N GLY A 105 -23.03 29.14 -5.31
CA GLY A 105 -23.61 30.40 -5.79
C GLY A 105 -23.66 30.48 -7.32
N TYR A 106 -23.07 31.54 -7.87
CA TYR A 106 -22.98 31.72 -9.32
C TYR A 106 -21.99 30.73 -9.98
N LEU A 107 -20.96 30.24 -9.28
CA LEU A 107 -19.98 29.30 -9.83
C LEU A 107 -20.63 27.94 -10.12
N SER A 108 -21.46 27.45 -9.20
CA SER A 108 -22.18 26.18 -9.36
C SER A 108 -23.40 26.26 -10.27
N LYS A 109 -23.76 27.46 -10.77
CA LYS A 109 -24.91 27.63 -11.66
C LYS A 109 -24.67 26.91 -13.00
N GLY A 110 -25.43 25.84 -13.22
CA GLY A 110 -25.31 25.01 -14.41
C GLY A 110 -24.10 24.07 -14.40
N ALA A 111 -23.47 23.84 -13.25
CA ALA A 111 -22.23 23.06 -13.15
C ALA A 111 -22.39 21.55 -13.43
N TYR A 112 -23.61 21.07 -13.69
CA TYR A 112 -23.84 19.74 -14.25
C TYR A 112 -23.41 19.65 -15.72
N LEU A 113 -23.26 20.79 -16.42
CA LEU A 113 -22.71 20.85 -17.76
C LEU A 113 -21.17 20.81 -17.71
N PRO A 114 -20.51 20.02 -18.58
CA PRO A 114 -19.07 20.03 -18.71
C PRO A 114 -18.51 21.43 -18.97
N PHE A 115 -17.41 21.75 -18.31
CA PHE A 115 -16.64 23.00 -18.35
C PHE A 115 -17.37 24.24 -17.84
N LYS A 116 -18.63 24.12 -17.39
CA LYS A 116 -19.42 25.29 -16.99
C LYS A 116 -18.91 25.91 -15.69
N PHE A 117 -18.47 25.08 -14.74
CA PHE A 117 -17.90 25.57 -13.49
C PHE A 117 -16.57 26.30 -13.76
N LEU A 118 -15.71 25.71 -14.59
CA LEU A 118 -14.47 26.36 -15.03
C LEU A 118 -14.72 27.68 -15.76
N TYR A 119 -15.69 27.72 -16.67
CA TYR A 119 -16.08 28.94 -17.36
C TYR A 119 -16.53 30.03 -16.38
N ASN A 120 -17.39 29.67 -15.40
CA ASN A 120 -17.86 30.61 -14.38
C ASN A 120 -16.71 31.07 -13.48
N LEU A 121 -15.73 30.20 -13.21
CA LEU A 121 -14.54 30.50 -12.41
C LEU A 121 -13.61 31.50 -13.12
N PHE A 122 -13.32 31.28 -14.41
CA PHE A 122 -12.43 32.17 -15.17
C PHE A 122 -13.07 33.52 -15.51
N ASN A 123 -14.40 33.58 -15.62
CA ASN A 123 -15.13 34.83 -15.85
C ASN A 123 -15.57 35.53 -14.56
N SER A 124 -15.14 35.01 -13.40
CA SER A 124 -15.37 35.67 -12.12
C SER A 124 -14.44 36.87 -11.99
N ASN A 125 -15.00 38.05 -11.72
CA ASN A 125 -14.23 39.24 -11.33
C ASN A 125 -13.79 39.19 -9.85
N LYS A 126 -14.15 38.14 -9.09
CA LYS A 126 -13.76 37.96 -7.69
C LYS A 126 -12.42 37.21 -7.58
N PRO A 127 -11.55 37.57 -6.62
CA PRO A 127 -10.32 36.85 -6.35
C PRO A 127 -10.61 35.38 -6.01
N LEU A 128 -9.80 34.48 -6.57
CA LEU A 128 -10.02 33.04 -6.48
C LEU A 128 -9.88 32.49 -5.05
N LEU A 129 -8.95 33.07 -4.27
CA LEU A 129 -8.67 32.70 -2.88
C LEU A 129 -9.65 33.31 -1.87
N ASP A 130 -10.39 34.35 -2.25
CA ASP A 130 -11.38 34.97 -1.37
C ASP A 130 -12.71 34.19 -1.37
N ASN A 131 -12.84 33.20 -2.26
CA ASN A 131 -14.01 32.37 -2.35
C ASN A 131 -13.84 31.09 -1.52
N VAL A 132 -14.42 31.09 -0.32
CA VAL A 132 -14.39 29.94 0.62
C VAL A 132 -14.81 28.64 -0.05
N PHE A 133 -15.80 28.68 -0.95
CA PHE A 133 -16.22 27.49 -1.71
C PHE A 133 -15.09 26.93 -2.57
N VAL A 134 -14.31 27.77 -3.24
CA VAL A 134 -13.18 27.33 -4.08
C VAL A 134 -12.09 26.70 -3.22
N LEU A 135 -11.80 27.30 -2.06
CA LEU A 135 -10.86 26.74 -1.08
C LEU A 135 -11.29 25.36 -0.58
N ASP A 136 -12.58 25.19 -0.22
CA ASP A 136 -13.14 23.90 0.18
C ASP A 136 -12.96 22.84 -0.93
N GLN A 137 -13.23 23.21 -2.18
CA GLN A 137 -13.06 22.28 -3.30
C GLN A 137 -11.60 21.94 -3.55
N LEU A 138 -10.67 22.90 -3.45
CA LEU A 138 -9.23 22.64 -3.56
C LEU A 138 -8.75 21.68 -2.47
N PHE A 139 -9.21 21.88 -1.23
CA PHE A 139 -8.91 20.98 -0.12
C PHE A 139 -9.43 19.57 -0.40
N ILE A 140 -10.68 19.44 -0.88
CA ILE A 140 -11.24 18.14 -1.26
C ILE A 140 -10.42 17.49 -2.36
N LEU A 141 -10.04 18.23 -3.40
CA LEU A 141 -9.20 17.71 -4.49
C LEU A 141 -7.87 17.17 -3.96
N LEU A 142 -7.29 17.80 -2.94
CA LEU A 142 -6.07 17.32 -2.29
C LEU A 142 -6.30 15.98 -1.56
N LEU A 143 -7.46 15.78 -0.93
CA LEU A 143 -7.80 14.53 -0.24
C LEU A 143 -7.93 13.33 -1.19
N PHE A 144 -8.26 13.55 -2.47
CA PHE A 144 -8.30 12.47 -3.44
C PHE A 144 -6.90 11.96 -3.84
N ILE A 145 -5.82 12.71 -3.57
CA ILE A 145 -4.45 12.26 -3.85
C ILE A 145 -4.05 11.09 -2.92
N PRO A 146 -4.14 11.20 -1.57
CA PRO A 146 -3.90 10.05 -0.69
C PRO A 146 -4.84 8.87 -0.97
N PHE A 147 -6.11 9.13 -1.32
CA PHE A 147 -7.01 8.07 -1.76
C PHE A 147 -6.46 7.32 -2.98
N GLY A 148 -5.98 8.07 -3.99
CA GLY A 148 -5.31 7.52 -5.17
C GLY A 148 -4.05 6.71 -4.89
N ILE A 149 -3.33 7.03 -3.81
CA ILE A 149 -2.16 6.26 -3.32
C ILE A 149 -2.59 4.94 -2.69
N LEU A 150 -3.64 4.95 -1.86
CA LEU A 150 -4.07 3.79 -1.08
C LEU A 150 -4.69 2.67 -1.94
N ILE A 151 -5.45 3.02 -2.98
CA ILE A 151 -6.11 2.01 -3.84
C ILE A 151 -5.15 0.97 -4.43
N PRO A 152 -4.09 1.33 -5.19
CA PRO A 152 -3.16 0.35 -5.77
C PRO A 152 -2.43 -0.50 -4.73
N ILE A 153 -2.30 -0.01 -3.48
CA ILE A 153 -1.76 -0.78 -2.34
C ILE A 153 -2.74 -1.88 -1.95
N VAL A 154 -4.01 -1.52 -1.73
CA VAL A 154 -5.08 -2.46 -1.33
C VAL A 154 -5.31 -3.56 -2.36
N ILE A 155 -5.29 -3.22 -3.66
CA ILE A 155 -5.49 -4.21 -4.74
C ILE A 155 -4.20 -4.88 -5.21
N ASN A 156 -3.04 -4.46 -4.68
CA ASN A 156 -1.70 -4.91 -5.07
C ASN A 156 -1.45 -4.84 -6.61
N LYS A 157 -1.95 -3.80 -7.27
CA LYS A 157 -1.76 -3.57 -8.71
C LYS A 157 -1.15 -2.19 -8.96
N TYR A 158 0.18 -2.14 -8.98
CA TYR A 158 0.95 -0.90 -9.13
C TYR A 158 1.36 -0.62 -10.59
N ASN A 159 1.41 -1.64 -11.43
CA ASN A 159 1.98 -1.51 -12.78
C ASN A 159 0.97 -0.91 -13.78
N SER A 160 -0.32 -1.21 -13.61
CA SER A 160 -1.39 -0.79 -14.50
C SER A 160 -2.37 0.13 -13.79
N LEU A 161 -2.68 1.27 -14.42
CA LEU A 161 -3.65 2.25 -13.93
C LEU A 161 -5.10 1.74 -14.04
N LYS A 162 -5.39 0.89 -15.04
CA LYS A 162 -6.74 0.43 -15.39
C LYS A 162 -7.58 -0.07 -14.19
N PRO A 163 -7.09 -0.98 -13.33
CA PRO A 163 -7.88 -1.47 -12.20
C PRO A 163 -8.13 -0.39 -11.13
N SER A 164 -7.16 0.49 -10.87
CA SER A 164 -7.34 1.62 -9.95
C SER A 164 -8.33 2.64 -10.51
N LEU A 165 -8.27 2.91 -11.82
CA LEU A 165 -9.15 3.85 -12.51
C LEU A 165 -10.63 3.42 -12.43
N ILE A 166 -10.92 2.13 -12.57
CA ILE A 166 -12.30 1.62 -12.41
C ILE A 166 -12.82 1.94 -11.00
N ILE A 167 -11.99 1.76 -9.97
CA ILE A 167 -12.37 2.08 -8.58
C ILE A 167 -12.56 3.59 -8.40
N PHE A 168 -11.66 4.41 -8.96
CA PHE A 168 -11.78 5.88 -8.90
C PHE A 168 -13.08 6.37 -9.54
N LEU A 169 -13.46 5.80 -10.69
CA LEU A 169 -14.70 6.13 -11.38
C LEU A 169 -15.93 5.70 -10.58
N LEU A 170 -15.99 4.45 -10.14
CA LEU A 170 -17.11 3.93 -9.35
C LEU A 170 -17.30 4.74 -8.05
N PHE A 171 -16.21 5.04 -7.37
CA PHE A 171 -16.25 5.81 -6.13
C PHE A 171 -16.78 7.23 -6.35
N ASN A 172 -16.32 7.92 -7.41
CA ASN A 172 -16.84 9.24 -7.75
C ASN A 172 -18.32 9.21 -8.17
N VAL A 173 -18.75 8.19 -8.92
CA VAL A 173 -20.18 8.02 -9.25
C VAL A 173 -21.02 7.84 -7.99
N ILE A 174 -20.56 7.03 -7.02
CA ILE A 174 -21.26 6.87 -5.73
C ILE A 174 -21.35 8.20 -4.99
N ILE A 175 -20.25 8.96 -4.92
CA ILE A 175 -20.25 10.29 -4.28
C ILE A 175 -21.23 11.23 -4.98
N SER A 176 -21.24 11.25 -6.31
CA SER A 176 -22.14 12.09 -7.11
C SER A 176 -23.60 11.71 -6.90
N LEU A 177 -23.92 10.42 -6.72
CA LEU A 177 -25.27 9.96 -6.39
C LEU A 177 -25.70 10.36 -4.98
N LEU A 178 -24.81 10.22 -3.99
CA LEU A 178 -25.07 10.64 -2.61
C LEU A 178 -25.26 12.16 -2.48
N HIS A 179 -24.57 12.94 -3.31
CA HIS A 179 -24.58 14.41 -3.28
C HIS A 179 -25.12 15.00 -4.59
N PHE A 180 -26.22 14.44 -5.10
CA PHE A 180 -26.76 14.80 -6.43
C PHE A 180 -27.09 16.30 -6.56
N TYR A 181 -27.66 16.92 -5.53
CA TYR A 181 -28.04 18.33 -5.54
C TYR A 181 -26.85 19.29 -5.64
N SER A 182 -25.65 18.84 -5.27
CA SER A 182 -24.40 19.60 -5.37
C SER A 182 -23.47 19.04 -6.46
N PHE A 183 -24.02 18.25 -7.39
CA PHE A 183 -23.24 17.67 -8.47
C PHE A 183 -22.58 18.75 -9.33
N ASN A 184 -21.29 18.54 -9.59
CA ASN A 184 -20.47 19.39 -10.44
C ASN A 184 -19.59 18.50 -11.31
N PHE A 185 -19.75 18.61 -12.63
CA PHE A 185 -19.09 17.76 -13.59
C PHE A 185 -17.57 17.98 -13.58
N ASP A 186 -17.14 19.24 -13.60
CA ASP A 186 -15.72 19.63 -13.64
C ASP A 186 -14.99 19.16 -12.38
N LEU A 187 -15.59 19.37 -11.21
CA LEU A 187 -15.02 18.91 -9.94
C LEU A 187 -14.95 17.39 -9.85
N THR A 188 -15.92 16.68 -10.42
CA THR A 188 -15.88 15.21 -10.50
C THR A 188 -14.70 14.73 -11.35
N ILE A 189 -14.47 15.37 -12.52
CA ILE A 189 -13.29 15.09 -13.34
C ILE A 189 -12.01 15.39 -12.56
N PHE A 190 -11.93 16.54 -11.88
CA PHE A 190 -10.74 16.89 -11.11
C PHE A 190 -10.46 15.92 -9.97
N ARG A 191 -11.47 15.40 -9.28
CA ARG A 191 -11.30 14.36 -8.24
C ARG A 191 -10.70 13.07 -8.83
N ILE A 192 -11.12 12.67 -10.02
CA ILE A 192 -10.55 11.53 -10.74
C ILE A 192 -9.09 11.82 -11.11
N ILE A 193 -8.79 13.00 -11.63
CA ILE A 193 -7.40 13.42 -11.95
C ILE A 193 -6.52 13.42 -10.70
N SER A 194 -7.00 13.94 -9.57
CA SER A 194 -6.28 13.88 -8.28
C SER A 194 -5.98 12.44 -7.86
N SER A 195 -6.93 11.51 -8.04
CA SER A 195 -6.71 10.10 -7.76
C SER A 195 -5.65 9.48 -8.67
N ILE A 196 -5.66 9.85 -9.95
CA ILE A 196 -4.64 9.43 -10.93
C ILE A 196 -3.25 9.95 -10.53
N LEU A 197 -3.14 11.22 -10.10
CA LEU A 197 -1.88 11.78 -9.59
C LEU A 197 -1.36 10.96 -8.39
N GLY A 198 -2.24 10.63 -7.43
CA GLY A 198 -1.90 9.75 -6.31
C GLY A 198 -1.34 8.39 -6.76
N PHE A 199 -1.97 7.75 -7.76
CA PHE A 199 -1.48 6.50 -8.33
C PHE A 199 -0.06 6.61 -8.90
N TYR A 200 0.24 7.69 -9.62
CA TYR A 200 1.58 7.87 -10.20
C TYR A 200 2.64 8.16 -9.13
N ILE A 201 2.31 8.86 -8.06
CA ILE A 201 3.22 9.07 -6.92
C ILE A 201 3.68 7.73 -6.36
N ILE A 202 2.75 6.83 -6.03
CA ILE A 202 3.13 5.52 -5.46
C ILE A 202 3.83 4.62 -6.47
N LYS A 203 3.48 4.70 -7.76
CA LYS A 203 4.18 3.96 -8.82
C LYS A 203 5.65 4.37 -8.91
N ILE A 204 5.95 5.68 -8.87
CA ILE A 204 7.31 6.21 -8.89
C ILE A 204 8.09 5.75 -7.64
N LEU A 205 7.49 5.88 -6.45
CA LEU A 205 8.12 5.45 -5.19
C LEU A 205 8.46 3.95 -5.20
N LYS A 206 7.58 3.11 -5.74
CA LYS A 206 7.83 1.67 -5.85
C LYS A 206 8.95 1.34 -6.84
N ILE A 207 9.01 2.03 -7.98
CA ILE A 207 10.09 1.84 -8.97
C ILE A 207 11.43 2.23 -8.35
N LYS A 208 11.50 3.35 -7.63
CA LYS A 208 12.73 3.81 -6.96
C LYS A 208 13.24 2.76 -5.96
N ARG A 209 12.36 2.23 -5.11
CA ARG A 209 12.71 1.18 -4.13
C ARG A 209 13.23 -0.11 -4.78
N LYS A 210 12.74 -0.46 -5.97
CA LYS A 210 13.23 -1.64 -6.71
C LYS A 210 14.65 -1.46 -7.24
N ASN A 211 15.08 -0.22 -7.49
CA ASN A 211 16.42 0.08 -7.99
C ASN A 211 17.47 0.21 -6.88
N GLU A 212 17.02 0.38 -5.62
CA GLU A 212 17.88 0.50 -4.43
C GLU A 212 18.10 -0.84 -3.69
N ALA A 213 17.35 -1.88 -4.06
CA ALA A 213 17.40 -3.24 -3.49
C ALA A 213 18.03 -4.22 -4.48
#